data_AF-A0A2G3A4M4-F1
#
_entry.id   AF-A0A2G3A4M4-F1
#
_cell.length_a   1.000
_cell.length_b   1.000
_cell.length_c   1.000
_cell.angle_alpha   90.00
_cell.angle_beta   90.00
_cell.angle_gamma   90.00
#
_symmetry.space_group_name_H-M   'P 1'
#
loop_
_entity.id
_entity.type
_entity.pdbx_description
1 polymer ?
#
loop_
_entity_poly.entity_id
_entity_poly.type
_entity_poly.pdbx_seq_one_letter_code
_entity_poly.pdbx_strand_id
1 'polypeptide(L)'
;MGGGEESAATEVRRHKSREKIVMRDIDQEVVDLCKKHLTANHEAFHNKKLNSVINDAKAELEQRQEKFDIIVGDLVDPVEGGPCYQLYTQSFYENTVKPKLDDTGIFVTQAGPAGFSRTKKFFHPFITQSNKFSNVSLHLATS
;
A
#
# COMPACT_ATOMS: atom_id res chain seq x y z
N MET A 1 0.66 -3.20 -1.13
CA MET A 1 1.91 -2.89 -1.82
C MET A 1 2.88 -2.47 -0.74
N GLY A 2 4.02 -3.14 -0.64
CA GLY A 2 4.86 -3.10 0.56
C GLY A 2 4.14 -3.74 1.75
N GLY A 3 4.54 -3.32 2.95
CA GLY A 3 3.96 -3.74 4.22
C GLY A 3 4.54 -5.04 4.77
N GLY A 4 5.78 -5.40 4.44
CA GLY A 4 6.44 -6.66 4.85
C GLY A 4 6.49 -6.93 6.36
N GLU A 5 6.14 -5.95 7.19
CA GLU A 5 5.89 -6.11 8.63
C GLU A 5 4.59 -6.88 8.95
N GLU A 6 3.67 -6.95 7.99
CA GLU A 6 2.31 -7.50 8.06
C GLU A 6 1.35 -6.75 9.01
N SER A 7 1.73 -5.58 9.53
CA SER A 7 0.89 -4.75 10.39
C SER A 7 -0.42 -4.33 9.70
N ALA A 8 -0.35 -3.90 8.44
CA ALA A 8 -1.53 -3.58 7.64
C ALA A 8 -2.44 -4.81 7.42
N ALA A 9 -1.85 -5.99 7.21
CA ALA A 9 -2.60 -7.25 7.08
C ALA A 9 -3.29 -7.65 8.39
N THR A 10 -2.64 -7.43 9.55
CA THR A 10 -3.22 -7.63 10.88
C THR A 10 -4.51 -6.83 11.05
N GLU A 11 -4.51 -5.55 10.65
CA GLU A 11 -5.69 -4.69 10.76
C GLU A 11 -6.79 -5.09 9.76
N VAL A 12 -6.41 -5.35 8.50
CA VAL A 12 -7.34 -5.82 7.46
C VAL A 12 -8.07 -7.09 7.90
N ARG A 13 -7.37 -8.01 8.59
CA ARG A 13 -7.95 -9.27 9.09
C ARG A 13 -9.06 -9.07 10.11
N ARG A 14 -9.10 -7.96 10.85
CA ARG A 14 -10.17 -7.67 11.83
C ARG A 14 -11.54 -7.54 11.14
N HIS A 15 -11.56 -7.32 9.82
CA HIS A 15 -12.78 -7.30 9.02
C HIS A 15 -13.15 -8.72 8.54
N LYS A 16 -14.23 -9.28 9.09
CA LYS A 16 -14.67 -10.65 8.82
C LYS A 16 -15.05 -10.95 7.36
N SER A 17 -15.40 -9.92 6.58
CA SER A 17 -15.83 -10.04 5.18
C SER A 17 -14.69 -10.30 4.18
N ARG A 18 -13.42 -10.28 4.62
CA ARG A 18 -12.27 -10.40 3.71
C ARG A 18 -12.02 -11.86 3.32
N GLU A 19 -12.02 -12.13 2.02
CA GLU A 19 -11.80 -13.47 1.47
C GLU A 19 -10.33 -13.74 1.17
N LYS A 20 -9.57 -12.74 0.69
CA LYS A 20 -8.18 -12.87 0.24
C LYS A 20 -7.39 -11.58 0.52
N ILE A 21 -6.16 -11.71 1.02
CA ILE A 21 -5.21 -10.62 1.20
C ILE A 21 -4.00 -10.93 0.32
N VAL A 22 -3.62 -10.01 -0.57
CA VAL A 22 -2.43 -10.14 -1.41
C VAL A 22 -1.42 -9.10 -0.95
N MET A 23 -0.28 -9.56 -0.46
CA MET A 23 0.84 -8.71 -0.07
C MET A 23 2.03 -8.95 -0.97
N ARG A 24 2.66 -7.87 -1.42
CA ARG A 24 3.87 -7.87 -2.22
C ARG A 24 4.83 -6.86 -1.61
N ASP A 25 5.90 -7.37 -1.05
CA ASP A 25 7.05 -6.59 -0.60
C ASP A 25 8.25 -6.97 -1.47
N ILE A 26 9.14 -6.01 -1.74
CA ILE A 26 10.31 -6.25 -2.58
C ILE A 26 11.48 -6.80 -1.75
N ASP A 27 11.46 -6.59 -0.44
CA ASP A 27 12.58 -6.87 0.45
C ASP A 27 12.32 -8.12 1.31
N GLN A 28 12.92 -9.24 0.90
CA GLN A 28 12.85 -10.51 1.63
C GLN A 28 13.45 -10.41 3.05
N GLU A 29 14.50 -9.61 3.22
CA GLU A 29 15.21 -9.49 4.50
C GLU A 29 14.33 -8.78 5.53
N VAL A 30 13.64 -7.71 5.11
CA VAL A 30 12.65 -7.02 5.95
C VAL A 30 11.54 -7.99 6.37
N VAL A 31 10.98 -8.75 5.44
CA VAL A 31 9.91 -9.73 5.74
C VAL A 31 10.39 -10.79 6.73
N ASP A 32 11.59 -11.34 6.54
CA ASP A 32 12.13 -12.38 7.41
C ASP A 32 12.44 -11.87 8.82
N LEU A 33 13.01 -10.66 8.92
CA LEU A 33 13.25 -10.00 10.20
C LEU A 33 11.94 -9.74 10.94
N CYS A 34 10.93 -9.21 10.24
CA CYS A 34 9.63 -8.93 10.83
C CYS A 34 8.93 -10.20 11.28
N LYS A 35 8.94 -11.24 10.46
CA LYS A 35 8.38 -12.55 10.80
C LYS A 35 9.05 -13.19 12.01
N LYS A 36 10.34 -12.94 12.23
CA LYS A 36 11.10 -13.46 13.37
C LYS A 36 10.92 -12.64 14.65
N HIS A 37 10.79 -11.32 14.53
CA HIS A 37 10.92 -10.39 15.66
C HIS A 37 9.63 -9.64 16.02
N LEU A 38 8.70 -9.42 15.09
CA LEU A 38 7.43 -8.72 15.34
C LEU A 38 6.35 -9.70 15.79
N THR A 39 6.44 -10.13 17.05
CA THR A 39 5.51 -11.09 17.66
C THR A 39 4.05 -10.69 17.59
N ALA A 40 3.77 -9.37 17.61
CA ALA A 40 2.41 -8.82 17.45
C ALA A 40 1.74 -9.19 16.12
N ASN A 41 2.54 -9.47 15.06
CA ASN A 41 2.04 -9.77 13.72
C ASN A 41 2.15 -11.26 13.35
N HIS A 42 2.62 -12.14 14.24
CA HIS A 42 2.80 -13.56 13.93
C HIS A 42 1.52 -14.23 13.40
N GLU A 43 0.34 -13.89 13.94
CA GLU A 43 -0.92 -14.44 13.43
C GLU A 43 -1.19 -14.08 11.97
N ALA A 44 -0.77 -12.89 11.52
CA ALA A 44 -0.92 -12.47 10.13
C ALA A 44 -0.03 -13.31 9.21
N PHE A 45 1.25 -13.49 9.55
CA PHE A 45 2.19 -14.32 8.79
C PHE A 45 1.76 -15.78 8.61
N HIS A 46 0.96 -16.32 9.54
CA HIS A 46 0.45 -17.69 9.48
C HIS A 46 -0.98 -17.81 8.93
N ASN A 47 -1.58 -16.70 8.50
CA ASN A 47 -2.95 -16.69 8.03
C ASN A 47 -3.06 -17.30 6.63
N LYS A 48 -3.89 -18.33 6.46
CA LYS A 48 -4.15 -18.97 5.16
C LYS A 48 -4.77 -18.03 4.12
N LYS A 49 -5.42 -16.94 4.55
CA LYS A 49 -5.99 -15.92 3.65
C LYS A 49 -4.95 -14.90 3.17
N LEU A 50 -3.77 -14.86 3.79
CA LEU A 50 -2.68 -13.99 3.39
C LEU A 50 -1.80 -14.72 2.36
N ASN A 51 -1.74 -14.15 1.16
CA ASN A 51 -0.80 -14.51 0.12
C ASN A 51 0.30 -13.44 0.10
N SER A 52 1.36 -13.66 0.89
CA SER A 52 2.54 -12.80 0.93
C SER A 52 3.63 -13.41 0.05
N VAL A 53 4.12 -12.65 -0.93
CA VAL A 53 5.15 -13.08 -1.90
C VAL A 53 6.12 -11.93 -2.09
N ILE A 54 7.41 -12.24 -2.15
CA ILE A 54 8.42 -11.25 -2.50
C ILE A 54 8.33 -10.94 -3.99
N ASN A 55 7.90 -9.73 -4.32
CA ASN A 55 7.78 -9.25 -5.69
C ASN A 55 7.68 -7.73 -5.74
N ASP A 56 8.02 -7.16 -6.89
CA ASP A 56 7.71 -5.77 -7.19
C ASP A 56 6.18 -5.58 -7.31
N ALA A 57 5.62 -4.73 -6.44
CA ALA A 57 4.19 -4.54 -6.37
C ALA A 57 3.60 -3.86 -7.63
N LYS A 58 4.38 -3.04 -8.32
CA LYS A 58 3.96 -2.41 -9.57
C LYS A 58 3.87 -3.46 -10.68
N ALA A 59 4.91 -4.26 -10.87
CA ALA A 59 4.96 -5.32 -11.87
C ALA A 59 3.86 -6.36 -11.63
N GLU A 60 3.64 -6.78 -10.37
CA GLU A 60 2.53 -7.67 -10.01
C GLU A 60 1.19 -7.07 -10.43
N LEU A 61 0.95 -5.80 -10.07
CA LEU A 61 -0.33 -5.15 -10.30
C LEU A 61 -0.58 -4.90 -11.79
N GLU A 62 0.46 -4.58 -12.58
CA GLU A 62 0.38 -4.43 -14.04
C GLU A 62 -0.03 -5.74 -14.73
N GLN A 63 0.56 -6.87 -14.32
CA GLN A 63 0.34 -8.19 -14.95
C GLN A 63 -0.98 -8.86 -14.52
N ARG A 64 -1.47 -8.56 -13.32
CA ARG A 64 -2.66 -9.22 -12.74
C ARG A 64 -3.95 -8.79 -13.45
N GLN A 65 -4.82 -9.74 -13.80
CA GLN A 65 -6.15 -9.40 -14.38
C GLN A 65 -7.24 -9.24 -13.31
N GLU A 66 -7.03 -9.78 -12.11
CA GLU A 66 -7.94 -9.62 -10.98
C GLU A 66 -8.01 -8.16 -10.52
N LYS A 67 -9.20 -7.74 -10.09
CA LYS A 67 -9.47 -6.47 -9.42
C LYS A 67 -9.52 -6.64 -7.90
N PHE A 68 -9.49 -5.52 -7.19
CA PHE A 68 -9.53 -5.45 -5.74
C PHE A 68 -10.58 -4.44 -5.27
N ASP A 69 -11.27 -4.78 -4.18
CA ASP A 69 -12.10 -3.82 -3.44
C ASP A 69 -11.24 -2.72 -2.81
N ILE A 70 -10.05 -3.07 -2.32
CA ILE A 70 -9.16 -2.16 -1.61
C ILE A 70 -7.71 -2.43 -2.01
N ILE A 71 -7.01 -1.38 -2.42
CA ILE A 71 -5.56 -1.39 -2.62
C ILE A 71 -4.94 -0.49 -1.56
N VAL A 72 -3.94 -1.02 -0.85
CA VAL A 72 -3.18 -0.29 0.19
C VAL A 72 -1.74 -0.12 -0.27
N GLY A 73 -1.26 1.13 -0.32
CA GLY A 73 0.14 1.50 -0.48
C GLY A 73 0.78 1.76 0.89
N ASP A 74 1.49 0.77 1.40
CA ASP A 74 2.30 0.87 2.62
C ASP A 74 3.78 0.87 2.23
N LEU A 75 4.20 2.00 1.68
CA LEU A 75 5.49 2.18 1.01
C LEU A 75 6.26 3.31 1.69
N VAL A 76 7.59 3.27 1.60
CA VAL A 76 8.41 4.40 2.04
C VAL A 76 8.16 5.65 1.18
N ASP A 77 8.47 6.82 1.74
CA ASP A 77 8.30 8.09 1.04
C ASP A 77 9.04 8.09 -0.32
N PRO A 78 8.42 8.62 -1.40
CA PRO A 78 9.02 8.64 -2.71
C PRO A 78 10.19 9.61 -2.76
N VAL A 79 11.41 9.07 -2.81
CA VAL A 79 12.62 9.82 -3.15
C VAL A 79 12.93 9.61 -4.63
N GLU A 80 13.30 10.66 -5.36
CA GLU A 80 13.65 10.58 -6.78
C GLU A 80 14.77 9.55 -7.01
N GLY A 81 14.56 8.63 -7.97
CA GLY A 81 15.47 7.52 -8.23
C GLY A 81 15.36 6.33 -7.26
N GLY A 82 14.55 6.44 -6.20
CA GLY A 82 14.29 5.36 -5.25
C GLY A 82 13.28 4.33 -5.78
N PRO A 83 13.23 3.13 -5.17
CA PRO A 83 12.39 2.02 -5.63
C PRO A 83 10.89 2.35 -5.57
N CYS A 84 10.47 3.17 -4.59
CA CYS A 84 9.07 3.54 -4.44
C CYS A 84 8.62 4.68 -5.37
N TYR A 85 9.55 5.44 -5.97
CA TYR A 85 9.21 6.64 -6.74
C TYR A 85 8.17 6.37 -7.84
N GLN A 86 8.34 5.26 -8.58
CA GLN A 86 7.43 4.92 -9.68
C GLN A 86 6.01 4.59 -9.22
N LEU A 87 5.84 4.12 -7.98
CA LEU A 87 4.53 3.81 -7.38
C LEU A 87 3.77 5.06 -6.92
N TYR A 88 4.40 6.23 -7.02
CA TYR A 88 3.81 7.53 -6.69
C TYR A 88 3.70 8.43 -7.93
N THR A 89 3.65 7.86 -9.12
CA THR A 89 3.50 8.61 -10.38
C THR A 89 2.05 8.63 -10.86
N GLN A 90 1.68 9.70 -11.58
CA GLN A 90 0.31 9.86 -12.06
C GLN A 90 -0.07 8.71 -13.01
N SER A 91 0.86 8.33 -13.88
CA SER A 91 0.66 7.23 -14.82
C SER A 91 0.46 5.88 -14.12
N PHE A 92 1.12 5.65 -12.99
CA PHE A 92 0.90 4.43 -12.21
C PHE A 92 -0.52 4.41 -11.62
N TYR A 93 -1.00 5.52 -11.06
CA TYR A 93 -2.37 5.57 -10.54
C TYR A 93 -3.43 5.44 -11.64
N GLU A 94 -3.25 6.12 -12.77
CA GLU A 94 -4.22 6.10 -13.88
C GLU A 94 -4.24 4.76 -14.63
N ASN A 95 -3.08 4.22 -14.97
CA ASN A 95 -2.97 3.09 -15.88
C ASN A 95 -2.83 1.75 -15.16
N THR A 96 -2.48 1.76 -13.86
CA THR A 96 -2.25 0.53 -13.09
C THR A 96 -3.20 0.40 -11.90
N VAL A 97 -3.21 1.36 -10.97
CA VAL A 97 -4.02 1.21 -9.74
C VAL A 97 -5.52 1.27 -10.06
N LYS A 98 -5.96 2.32 -10.75
CA LYS A 98 -7.39 2.55 -11.01
C LYS A 98 -8.06 1.42 -11.81
N PRO A 99 -7.45 0.86 -12.88
CA PRO A 99 -8.04 -0.27 -13.61
C PRO A 99 -8.12 -1.57 -12.80
N LYS A 100 -7.32 -1.69 -11.72
CA LYS A 100 -7.30 -2.85 -10.83
C LYS A 100 -8.15 -2.66 -9.57
N LEU A 101 -8.89 -1.57 -9.48
CA LEU A 101 -9.96 -1.39 -8.50
C LEU A 101 -11.30 -1.79 -9.12
N ASP A 102 -12.16 -2.34 -8.28
CA ASP A 102 -13.58 -2.47 -8.60
C ASP A 102 -14.27 -1.10 -8.65
N ASP A 103 -15.51 -1.06 -9.16
CA ASP A 103 -16.22 0.20 -9.43
C ASP A 103 -16.43 1.05 -8.16
N THR A 104 -16.51 0.40 -7.00
CA THR A 104 -16.58 1.04 -5.67
C THR A 104 -15.28 0.90 -4.89
N GLY A 105 -14.19 0.54 -5.56
CA GLY A 105 -12.92 0.22 -4.93
C GLY A 105 -12.24 1.45 -4.34
N ILE A 106 -11.49 1.24 -3.25
CA ILE A 106 -10.81 2.30 -2.51
C ILE A 106 -9.29 2.10 -2.60
N PHE A 107 -8.58 3.16 -2.96
CA PHE A 107 -7.14 3.23 -2.80
C PHE A 107 -6.78 4.05 -1.56
N VAL A 108 -5.88 3.51 -0.73
CA VAL A 108 -5.31 4.20 0.43
C VAL A 108 -3.80 4.11 0.35
N THR A 109 -3.10 5.20 0.62
CA THR A 109 -1.64 5.21 0.69
C THR A 109 -1.15 6.13 1.80
N GLN A 110 -0.01 5.79 2.40
CA GLN A 110 0.69 6.70 3.30
C GLN A 110 1.25 7.89 2.50
N ALA A 111 1.12 9.10 3.04
CA ALA A 111 1.44 10.35 2.33
C ALA A 111 2.53 11.18 3.05
N GLY A 112 3.38 10.50 3.81
CA GLY A 112 4.48 11.11 4.54
C GLY A 112 4.06 12.02 5.70
N PRO A 113 5.03 12.76 6.29
CA PRO A 113 4.80 13.51 7.52
C PRO A 113 3.89 14.75 7.33
N ALA A 114 2.79 14.78 8.07
CA ALA A 114 1.76 15.83 7.98
C ALA A 114 1.98 17.09 8.83
N GLY A 115 3.15 17.24 9.44
CA GLY A 115 3.45 18.40 10.28
C GLY A 115 3.48 19.72 9.50
N PHE A 116 3.13 20.82 10.16
CA PHE A 116 3.04 22.19 9.60
C PHE A 116 4.29 22.63 8.81
N SER A 117 5.48 22.17 9.21
CA SER A 117 6.76 22.51 8.57
C SER A 117 7.14 21.64 7.36
N ARG A 118 6.46 20.49 7.15
CA ARG A 118 6.82 19.50 6.11
C ARG A 118 5.75 19.32 5.04
N THR A 119 4.59 19.96 5.21
CA THR A 119 3.43 19.84 4.33
C THR A 119 3.78 20.14 2.87
N LYS A 120 4.56 21.19 2.57
CA LYS A 120 4.83 21.58 1.17
C LYS A 120 5.72 20.60 0.38
N LYS A 121 6.63 19.86 1.02
CA LYS A 121 7.57 18.96 0.31
C LYS A 121 6.99 17.59 0.01
N PHE A 122 6.12 17.07 0.89
CA PHE A 122 5.57 15.73 0.76
C PHE A 122 4.09 15.71 0.32
N PHE A 123 3.29 16.75 0.62
CA PHE A 123 1.85 16.71 0.31
C PHE A 123 1.52 17.13 -1.12
N HIS A 124 2.30 18.04 -1.71
CA HIS A 124 1.95 18.62 -3.00
C HIS A 124 1.90 17.58 -4.13
N PRO A 125 2.88 16.66 -4.27
CA PRO A 125 2.83 15.62 -5.31
C PRO A 125 1.64 14.67 -5.16
N PHE A 126 1.23 14.37 -3.93
CA PHE A 126 0.12 13.45 -3.63
C PHE A 126 -1.24 14.05 -3.94
N ILE A 127 -1.46 15.31 -3.56
CA ILE A 127 -2.72 16.04 -3.81
C ILE A 127 -2.89 16.35 -5.30
N THR A 128 -1.81 16.69 -6.01
CA THR A 128 -1.92 16.97 -7.46
C THR A 128 -2.35 15.72 -8.25
N GLN A 129 -1.96 14.53 -7.79
CA GLN A 129 -2.30 13.26 -8.43
C GLN A 129 -3.66 12.70 -8.02
N SER A 130 -4.27 13.25 -6.97
CA SER A 130 -5.53 12.73 -6.44
C SER A 130 -6.76 13.11 -7.29
N ASN A 131 -6.66 14.12 -8.16
CA ASN A 131 -7.72 14.56 -9.10
C ASN A 131 -8.23 13.45 -10.07
N LYS A 132 -7.71 12.23 -9.97
CA LYS A 132 -8.03 11.07 -10.82
C LYS A 132 -9.01 10.10 -10.17
N PHE A 133 -9.19 10.23 -8.87
CA PHE A 133 -10.27 9.60 -8.13
C PHE A 133 -11.41 10.60 -7.98
N SER A 134 -12.65 10.12 -8.14
CA SER A 134 -13.85 10.95 -8.03
C SER A 134 -13.99 11.59 -6.64
N ASN A 135 -13.46 10.93 -5.61
CA ASN A 135 -13.42 11.43 -4.25
C ASN A 135 -12.03 11.20 -3.66
N VAL A 136 -11.46 12.23 -3.04
CA VAL A 136 -10.19 12.17 -2.33
C VAL A 136 -10.39 12.78 -0.96
N SER A 137 -10.00 12.06 0.07
CA SER A 137 -9.97 12.57 1.43
C SER A 137 -8.60 12.35 2.04
N LEU A 138 -8.16 13.32 2.82
CA LEU A 138 -6.90 13.29 3.54
C LEU A 138 -7.21 13.25 5.03
N HIS A 139 -6.61 12.31 5.74
CA HIS A 139 -6.82 12.10 7.17
C HIS A 139 -5.48 12.15 7.89
N LEU A 140 -5.50 12.69 9.12
CA LEU A 140 -4.34 12.71 10.00
C LEU A 140 -4.49 11.60 11.03
N ALA A 141 -3.52 10.69 11.07
CA ALA A 141 -3.41 9.75 12.17
C ALA A 141 -2.75 10.46 13.36
N THR A 142 -3.47 10.57 14.47
CA THR A 142 -2.93 11.04 15.76
C THR A 142 -2.83 9.85 16.70
N SER A 143 -1.67 9.66 17.31
CA SER A 143 -1.43 8.68 18.39
C SER A 143 -2.04 9.12 19.72
#